data_AF-A0A450X4E9-F1
#
_entry.id   AF-A0A450X4E9-F1
#
_cell.length_a   1.000
_cell.length_b   1.000
_cell.length_c   1.000
_cell.angle_alpha   90.00
_cell.angle_beta   90.00
_cell.angle_gamma   90.00
#
_symmetry.space_group_name_H-M   'P 1'
#
loop_
_entity.id
_entity.type
_entity.pdbx_description
1 polymer ?
#
loop_
_entity_poly.entity_id
_entity_poly.type
_entity_poly.pdbx_seq_one_letter_code
_entity_poly.pdbx_strand_id
1 'polypeptide(L)'
;SSITYVDERGGEINYLVDDRNGTWAVTPPQGYFDTLALDTPAAGRHTLTFGNGVQYIFDAQGADIKIPGTKARLSAIRDPFGNRLDLQYDANGRLISIRDNLGITGRTGLTLTYDANGRITRIDDWTGRAWSYQYDAAGNLTTMVGPEGLASTSYTYHPGTHLIDTIGKPELRPDSNNGQPVTTTFSYYRNNKAFDYIDALGHAETLDYDLYRRRTRVTDPRGGVREYSYDNNGALLKLREPDGALLTFENTQEGLRYSKTDGIGHKTRYSYRADRSIGGLPSDTGGEISLEQDPLGASREIDYGIYHQPTRVRDKNGNEQYITYHATSDDAMGALLGKRHNTSR
;
A
#
# COMPACT_ATOMS: atom_id res chain seq x y z
N SER A 1 17.25 -5.10 26.67
CA SER A 1 16.23 -5.96 26.01
C SER A 1 15.82 -5.31 24.69
N SER A 2 14.91 -5.90 23.91
CA SER A 2 14.42 -5.27 22.68
C SER A 2 12.95 -5.58 22.43
N ILE A 3 12.26 -4.68 21.73
CA ILE A 3 10.91 -4.88 21.20
C ILE A 3 11.00 -4.82 19.68
N THR A 4 10.44 -5.83 19.01
CA THR A 4 10.39 -5.91 17.55
C THR A 4 9.02 -5.47 17.07
N TYR A 5 9.00 -4.41 16.27
CA TYR A 5 7.84 -4.04 15.46
C TYR A 5 7.96 -4.72 14.09
N VAL A 6 6.88 -5.35 13.64
CA VAL A 6 6.80 -5.92 12.29
C VAL A 6 5.82 -5.08 11.49
N ASP A 7 6.31 -4.48 10.40
CA ASP A 7 5.50 -3.63 9.53
C ASP A 7 4.53 -4.45 8.66
N GLU A 8 3.66 -3.77 7.93
CA GLU A 8 2.65 -4.37 7.06
C GLU A 8 3.22 -5.17 5.87
N ARG A 9 4.51 -5.02 5.58
CA ARG A 9 5.25 -5.73 4.53
C ARG A 9 6.10 -6.87 5.11
N GLY A 10 6.10 -7.07 6.42
CA GLY A 10 6.91 -8.05 7.11
C GLY A 10 8.34 -7.60 7.42
N GLY A 11 8.65 -6.31 7.26
CA GLY A 11 9.91 -5.72 7.70
C GLY A 11 9.97 -5.63 9.23
N GLU A 12 11.10 -6.02 9.81
CA GLU A 12 11.30 -5.98 11.26
C GLU A 12 12.14 -4.77 11.67
N ILE A 13 11.63 -4.00 12.63
CA ILE A 13 12.32 -2.84 13.22
C ILE A 13 12.50 -3.14 14.71
N ASN A 14 13.76 -3.16 15.15
CA ASN A 14 14.13 -3.50 16.52
C ASN A 14 14.39 -2.23 17.34
N TYR A 15 13.56 -2.01 18.35
CA TYR A 15 13.71 -0.96 19.34
C TYR A 15 14.51 -1.49 20.52
N LEU A 16 15.61 -0.83 20.87
CA LEU A 16 16.39 -1.19 22.05
C LEU A 16 15.68 -0.67 23.29
N VAL A 17 15.62 -1.51 24.32
CA VAL A 17 14.99 -1.19 25.59
C VAL A 17 16.06 -1.27 26.68
N ASP A 18 16.31 -0.14 27.33
CA ASP A 18 17.09 -0.07 28.56
C ASP A 18 16.11 -0.13 29.73
N ASP A 19 16.26 -1.14 30.57
CA ASP A 19 15.44 -1.43 31.75
C ASP A 19 16.19 -1.18 33.07
N ARG A 20 17.38 -0.57 33.00
CA ARG A 20 18.22 -0.33 34.17
C ARG A 20 17.53 0.62 35.16
N ASN A 21 17.56 0.23 36.44
CA ASN A 21 17.04 1.00 37.58
C ASN A 21 15.53 1.30 37.54
N GLY A 22 14.74 0.47 36.84
CA GLY A 22 13.28 0.62 36.80
C GLY A 22 12.76 1.66 35.80
N THR A 23 13.65 2.33 35.07
CA THR A 23 13.30 3.25 33.98
C THR A 23 13.36 2.48 32.67
N TRP A 24 12.23 2.39 31.95
CA TRP A 24 12.14 1.73 30.65
C TRP A 24 12.32 2.77 29.55
N ALA A 25 13.56 2.97 29.10
CA ALA A 25 13.89 3.88 28.01
C ALA A 25 13.94 3.12 26.68
N VAL A 26 13.19 3.58 25.69
CA VAL A 26 13.15 3.00 24.35
C VAL A 26 14.00 3.83 23.39
N THR A 27 14.96 3.19 22.72
CA THR A 27 15.84 3.83 21.72
C THR A 27 15.54 3.26 20.34
N PRO A 28 15.13 4.09 19.36
CA PRO A 28 14.94 3.64 17.98
C PRO A 28 16.28 3.33 17.30
N PRO A 29 16.27 2.50 16.24
CA PRO A 29 17.45 2.29 15.41
C PRO A 29 17.88 3.57 14.68
N GLN A 30 19.16 3.67 14.33
CA GLN A 30 19.71 4.84 13.64
C GLN A 30 18.99 5.06 12.29
N GLY A 31 18.58 6.30 12.02
CA GLY A 31 17.84 6.66 10.80
C GLY A 31 16.32 6.51 10.90
N TYR A 32 15.81 5.99 12.02
CA TYR A 32 14.38 5.96 12.33
C TYR A 32 14.03 7.09 13.30
N PHE A 33 12.99 7.83 12.96
CA PHE A 33 12.49 8.95 13.77
C PHE A 33 11.19 8.61 14.52
N ASP A 34 10.81 7.33 14.47
CA ASP A 34 9.61 6.82 15.12
C ASP A 34 9.86 6.65 16.63
N THR A 35 8.82 6.88 17.43
CA THR A 35 8.90 6.81 18.88
C THR A 35 7.92 5.77 19.42
N LEU A 36 8.41 4.83 20.22
CA LEU A 36 7.60 3.81 20.86
C LEU A 36 7.44 4.12 22.36
N ALA A 37 6.22 4.45 22.76
CA ALA A 37 5.85 4.65 24.15
C ALA A 37 5.18 3.38 24.72
N LEU A 38 5.63 2.92 25.88
CA LEU A 38 5.09 1.74 26.55
C LEU A 38 4.02 2.12 27.59
N ASP A 39 3.06 1.24 27.83
CA ASP A 39 2.03 1.33 28.89
C ASP A 39 1.27 2.66 28.96
N THR A 40 0.71 3.13 27.83
CA THR A 40 0.04 4.43 27.74
C THR A 40 -1.43 4.36 27.27
N PRO A 41 -2.40 4.86 28.07
CA PRO A 41 -2.29 5.20 29.50
C PRO A 41 -2.34 3.93 30.37
N ALA A 42 -1.32 3.75 31.23
CA ALA A 42 -1.15 2.81 32.35
C ALA A 42 -1.50 1.32 32.21
N ALA A 43 -2.04 0.85 31.08
CA ALA A 43 -2.55 -0.51 30.93
C ALA A 43 -2.11 -1.12 29.60
N GLY A 44 -0.99 -1.87 29.60
CA GLY A 44 -0.61 -2.86 28.55
C GLY A 44 -0.75 -2.41 27.09
N ARG A 45 -0.75 -1.10 26.87
CA ARG A 45 -1.02 -0.44 25.60
C ARG A 45 0.23 0.29 25.19
N HIS A 46 0.70 0.00 23.97
CA HIS A 46 1.96 0.51 23.48
C HIS A 46 1.68 1.33 22.22
N THR A 47 2.20 2.54 22.16
CA THR A 47 1.93 3.47 21.06
C THR A 47 3.21 3.73 20.29
N LEU A 48 3.25 3.28 19.04
CA LEU A 48 4.27 3.63 18.06
C LEU A 48 3.82 4.88 17.30
N THR A 49 4.56 5.98 17.39
CA THR A 49 4.30 7.22 16.66
C THR A 49 5.33 7.38 15.56
N PHE A 50 4.88 7.40 14.30
CA PHE A 50 5.74 7.58 13.14
C PHE A 50 6.19 9.04 12.98
N GLY A 51 7.26 9.27 12.21
CA GLY A 51 7.72 10.63 11.88
C GLY A 51 6.65 11.53 11.23
N ASN A 52 5.65 10.95 10.54
CA ASN A 52 4.50 11.67 10.00
C ASN A 52 3.35 11.89 11.01
N GLY A 53 3.54 11.53 12.27
CA GLY A 53 2.61 11.69 13.38
C GLY A 53 1.48 10.65 13.44
N VAL A 54 1.41 9.71 12.50
CA VAL A 54 0.49 8.57 12.59
C VAL A 54 0.88 7.72 13.81
N GLN A 55 -0.11 7.22 14.53
CA GLN A 55 0.06 6.43 15.74
C GLN A 55 -0.55 5.04 15.57
N TYR A 56 0.26 4.01 15.80
CA TYR A 56 -0.18 2.63 15.91
C TYR A 56 -0.25 2.25 17.38
N ILE A 57 -1.43 1.84 17.83
CA ILE A 57 -1.71 1.52 19.22
C ILE A 57 -1.86 0.02 19.34
N PHE A 58 -0.92 -0.62 20.01
CA PHE A 58 -0.91 -2.05 20.27
C PHE A 58 -1.50 -2.35 21.64
N ASP A 59 -2.20 -3.47 21.75
CA ASP A 59 -2.80 -3.97 22.99
C ASP A 59 -2.30 -5.40 23.24
N ALA A 60 -1.70 -5.61 24.41
CA ALA A 60 -1.22 -6.90 24.88
C ALA A 60 -2.30 -7.71 25.62
N GLN A 61 -3.56 -7.26 25.62
CA GLN A 61 -4.70 -7.90 26.29
C GLN A 61 -4.45 -8.14 27.78
N GLY A 62 -3.82 -7.16 28.44
CA GLY A 62 -3.43 -7.24 29.85
C GLY A 62 -2.12 -7.98 30.14
N ALA A 63 -1.46 -8.54 29.12
CA ALA A 63 -0.11 -9.07 29.29
C ALA A 63 0.92 -7.93 29.35
N ASP A 64 2.01 -8.15 30.07
CA ASP A 64 3.13 -7.23 30.12
C ASP A 64 4.10 -7.51 28.96
N ILE A 65 4.22 -6.58 28.01
CA ILE A 65 5.14 -6.72 26.86
C ILE A 65 6.60 -6.75 27.27
N LYS A 66 6.92 -6.36 28.52
CA LYS A 66 8.27 -6.42 29.09
C LYS A 66 8.73 -7.86 29.31
N ILE A 67 7.80 -8.83 29.34
CA ILE A 67 8.11 -10.24 29.43
C ILE A 67 8.54 -10.74 28.04
N PRO A 68 9.75 -11.33 27.89
CA PRO A 68 10.21 -11.86 26.61
C PRO A 68 9.23 -12.86 26.00
N GLY A 69 8.89 -12.68 24.73
CA GLY A 69 7.95 -13.53 23.99
C GLY A 69 6.50 -13.09 24.06
N THR A 70 6.14 -12.10 24.88
CA THR A 70 4.81 -11.49 24.85
C THR A 70 4.56 -10.80 23.51
N LYS A 71 3.37 -11.01 22.95
CA LYS A 71 2.93 -10.38 21.70
C LYS A 71 1.77 -9.44 21.98
N ALA A 72 1.85 -8.23 21.43
CA ALA A 72 0.74 -7.30 21.37
C ALA A 72 0.17 -7.24 19.95
N ARG A 73 -1.11 -6.94 19.82
CA ARG A 73 -1.80 -6.83 18.53
C ARG A 73 -2.20 -5.39 18.27
N LEU A 74 -2.19 -4.98 17.01
CA LEU A 74 -2.63 -3.64 16.62
C LEU A 74 -4.12 -3.46 16.97
N SER A 75 -4.41 -2.61 17.93
CA SER A 75 -5.77 -2.33 18.43
C SER A 75 -6.37 -1.08 17.84
N ALA A 76 -5.55 -0.10 17.45
CA ALA A 76 -6.03 1.10 16.77
C ALA A 76 -4.94 1.75 15.92
N ILE A 77 -5.39 2.44 14.87
CA ILE A 77 -4.59 3.37 14.06
C ILE A 77 -5.20 4.75 14.23
N ARG A 78 -4.38 5.73 14.57
CA ARG A 78 -4.80 7.13 14.72
C ARG A 78 -3.92 8.02 13.86
N ASP A 79 -4.53 8.87 13.05
CA ASP A 79 -3.78 9.88 12.32
C ASP A 79 -3.51 11.12 13.19
N PRO A 80 -2.60 12.02 12.79
CA PRO A 80 -2.38 13.29 13.51
C PRO A 80 -3.64 14.15 13.63
N PHE A 81 -4.61 13.94 12.73
CA PHE A 81 -5.84 14.72 12.59
C PHE A 81 -6.99 14.18 13.44
N GLY A 82 -6.72 13.24 14.36
CA GLY A 82 -7.70 12.68 15.29
C GLY A 82 -8.67 11.67 14.69
N ASN A 83 -8.56 11.33 13.40
CA ASN A 83 -9.29 10.19 12.85
C ASN A 83 -8.69 8.92 13.41
N ARG A 84 -9.55 7.99 13.82
CA ARG A 84 -9.13 6.74 14.46
C ARG A 84 -9.91 5.57 13.87
N LEU A 85 -9.18 4.48 13.62
CA LEU A 85 -9.72 3.17 13.34
C LEU A 85 -9.42 2.25 14.53
N ASP A 86 -10.46 1.61 15.08
CA ASP A 86 -10.37 0.59 16.11
C ASP A 86 -10.51 -0.80 15.50
N LEU A 87 -9.60 -1.70 15.86
CA LEU A 87 -9.51 -3.08 15.38
C LEU A 87 -9.85 -4.04 16.53
N GLN A 88 -10.73 -5.00 16.25
CA GLN A 88 -11.18 -6.00 17.21
C GLN A 88 -10.89 -7.41 16.70
N TYR A 89 -10.50 -8.29 17.62
CA TYR A 89 -10.11 -9.66 17.32
C TYR A 89 -10.96 -10.66 18.08
N ASP A 90 -11.13 -11.86 17.52
CA ASP A 90 -11.69 -12.99 18.26
C ASP A 90 -10.66 -13.62 19.21
N ALA A 91 -11.08 -14.64 19.97
CA ALA A 91 -10.22 -15.36 20.92
C ALA A 91 -9.05 -16.12 20.25
N ASN A 92 -9.17 -16.43 18.96
CA ASN A 92 -8.09 -17.03 18.16
C ASN A 92 -7.16 -15.94 17.57
N GLY A 93 -7.47 -14.67 17.81
CA GLY A 93 -6.71 -13.54 17.32
C GLY A 93 -6.95 -13.22 15.85
N ARG A 94 -8.09 -13.62 15.27
CA ARG A 94 -8.48 -13.23 13.91
C ARG A 94 -9.23 -11.90 13.97
N LEU A 95 -8.94 -11.00 13.05
CA LEU A 95 -9.59 -9.68 12.98
C LEU A 95 -11.06 -9.85 12.62
N ILE A 96 -11.99 -9.38 13.45
CA ILE A 96 -13.43 -9.53 13.25
C ILE A 96 -14.15 -8.22 12.99
N SER A 97 -13.55 -7.07 13.32
CA SER A 97 -14.21 -5.77 13.18
C SER A 97 -13.19 -4.63 13.08
N ILE A 98 -13.46 -3.70 12.17
CA ILE A 98 -12.77 -2.41 12.02
C ILE A 98 -13.82 -1.30 12.07
N ARG A 99 -13.69 -0.36 13.00
CA ARG A 99 -14.64 0.75 13.18
C ARG A 99 -13.93 2.09 13.23
N ASP A 100 -14.54 3.12 12.66
CA ASP A 100 -14.05 4.49 12.83
C ASP A 100 -14.64 5.15 14.07
N ASN A 101 -14.03 6.25 14.51
CA ASN A 101 -14.46 7.04 15.66
C ASN A 101 -15.51 8.11 15.32
N LEU A 102 -16.23 8.00 14.19
CA LEU A 102 -17.23 9.02 13.81
C LEU A 102 -18.54 8.90 14.58
N GLY A 103 -18.79 7.78 15.27
CA GLY A 103 -19.94 7.62 16.17
C GLY A 103 -21.31 7.65 15.48
N ILE A 104 -21.37 7.34 14.19
CA ILE A 104 -22.60 7.38 13.40
C ILE A 104 -23.53 6.22 13.77
N THR A 105 -24.73 6.52 14.26
CA THR A 105 -25.75 5.51 14.60
C THR A 105 -26.09 4.62 13.41
N GLY A 106 -26.12 3.30 13.62
CA GLY A 106 -26.38 2.31 12.58
C GLY A 106 -25.17 1.90 11.75
N ARG A 107 -24.03 2.60 11.91
CA ARG A 107 -22.78 2.26 11.24
C ARG A 107 -22.00 1.22 12.06
N THR A 108 -21.99 -0.03 11.61
CA THR A 108 -21.34 -1.15 12.32
C THR A 108 -19.85 -1.32 12.00
N GLY A 109 -19.31 -0.52 11.07
CA GLY A 109 -17.96 -0.67 10.56
C GLY A 109 -17.84 -1.84 9.57
N LEU A 110 -16.60 -2.27 9.31
CA LEU A 110 -16.31 -3.46 8.51
C LEU A 110 -16.23 -4.68 9.44
N THR A 111 -16.97 -5.74 9.16
CA THR A 111 -16.92 -6.98 9.96
C THR A 111 -16.53 -8.18 9.11
N LEU A 112 -15.77 -9.12 9.70
CA LEU A 112 -15.28 -10.31 9.03
C LEU A 112 -15.79 -11.56 9.77
N THR A 113 -16.34 -12.49 9.01
CA THR A 113 -16.76 -13.82 9.49
C THR A 113 -15.85 -14.89 8.92
N TYR A 114 -15.57 -15.93 9.71
CA TYR A 114 -14.65 -17.00 9.35
C TYR A 114 -15.33 -18.38 9.42
N ASP A 115 -14.85 -19.32 8.62
CA ASP A 115 -15.16 -20.74 8.80
C ASP A 115 -14.28 -21.40 9.90
N ALA A 116 -14.50 -22.70 10.10
CA ALA A 116 -13.75 -23.52 11.05
C ALA A 116 -12.25 -23.63 10.71
N ASN A 117 -11.88 -23.43 9.44
CA ASN A 117 -10.49 -23.46 8.98
C ASN A 117 -9.83 -22.07 9.04
N GLY A 118 -10.53 -21.04 9.52
CA GLY A 118 -10.00 -19.67 9.60
C GLY A 118 -9.98 -18.91 8.29
N ARG A 119 -10.75 -19.34 7.28
CA ARG A 119 -10.92 -18.61 6.01
C ARG A 119 -12.11 -17.66 6.12
N ILE A 120 -12.00 -16.48 5.52
CA ILE A 120 -13.07 -15.47 5.53
C ILE A 120 -14.23 -15.97 4.69
N THR A 121 -15.42 -16.11 5.27
CA THR A 121 -16.64 -16.51 4.55
C THR A 121 -17.55 -15.34 4.25
N ARG A 122 -17.44 -14.24 5.00
CA ARG A 122 -18.26 -13.04 4.81
C ARG A 122 -17.53 -11.79 5.25
N ILE A 123 -17.66 -10.72 4.46
CA ILE A 123 -17.27 -9.37 4.83
C ILE A 123 -18.50 -8.49 4.71
N ASP A 124 -18.86 -7.81 5.78
CA ASP A 124 -19.90 -6.78 5.77
C ASP A 124 -19.26 -5.41 5.88
N ASP A 125 -19.67 -4.47 5.05
CA ASP A 125 -19.25 -3.08 5.18
C ASP A 125 -20.22 -2.25 6.02
N TRP A 126 -19.81 -1.01 6.25
CA TRP A 126 -20.55 -0.06 7.07
C TRP A 126 -21.87 0.43 6.44
N THR A 127 -22.14 0.10 5.17
CA THR A 127 -23.39 0.43 4.46
C THR A 127 -24.39 -0.74 4.47
N GLY A 128 -24.05 -1.85 5.11
CA GLY A 128 -24.88 -3.07 5.13
C GLY A 128 -24.72 -3.94 3.89
N ARG A 129 -23.76 -3.61 3.00
CA ARG A 129 -23.41 -4.45 1.87
C ARG A 129 -22.54 -5.60 2.35
N ALA A 130 -22.71 -6.76 1.73
CA ALA A 130 -21.99 -7.97 2.11
C ALA A 130 -21.32 -8.63 0.90
N TRP A 131 -20.13 -9.15 1.13
CA TRP A 131 -19.43 -10.08 0.26
C TRP A 131 -19.39 -11.43 0.92
N SER A 132 -19.70 -12.49 0.19
CA SER A 132 -19.57 -13.86 0.69
C SER A 132 -18.61 -14.66 -0.18
N TYR A 133 -17.92 -15.60 0.46
CA TYR A 133 -16.84 -16.38 -0.11
C TYR A 133 -17.08 -17.86 0.18
N GLN A 134 -16.94 -18.69 -0.83
CA GLN A 134 -17.04 -20.14 -0.74
C GLN A 134 -15.74 -20.78 -1.17
N TYR A 135 -15.42 -21.93 -0.56
CA TYR A 135 -14.17 -22.63 -0.79
C TYR A 135 -14.41 -24.11 -1.04
N ASP A 136 -13.54 -24.72 -1.83
CA ASP A 136 -13.47 -26.18 -1.97
C ASP A 136 -12.78 -26.83 -0.75
N ALA A 137 -12.71 -28.16 -0.79
CA ALA A 137 -12.05 -28.98 0.23
C ALA A 137 -10.52 -28.78 0.27
N ALA A 138 -9.91 -28.33 -0.83
CA ALA A 138 -8.48 -28.08 -0.92
C ALA A 138 -8.08 -26.69 -0.41
N GLY A 139 -9.05 -25.81 -0.12
CA GLY A 139 -8.75 -24.45 0.35
C GLY A 139 -9.00 -23.36 -0.68
N ASN A 140 -9.31 -23.71 -1.93
CA ASN A 140 -9.40 -22.74 -3.01
C ASN A 140 -10.73 -21.98 -2.98
N LEU A 141 -10.69 -20.68 -3.26
CA LEU A 141 -11.89 -19.85 -3.36
C LEU A 141 -12.66 -20.23 -4.62
N THR A 142 -13.84 -20.83 -4.52
CA THR A 142 -14.63 -21.25 -5.70
C THR A 142 -15.62 -20.20 -6.14
N THR A 143 -16.10 -19.37 -5.20
CA THR A 143 -17.14 -18.38 -5.48
C THR A 143 -17.00 -17.17 -4.59
N MET A 144 -17.10 -15.99 -5.18
CA MET A 144 -17.31 -14.72 -4.50
C MET A 144 -18.68 -14.16 -4.93
N VAL A 145 -19.53 -13.82 -3.97
CA VAL A 145 -20.78 -13.10 -4.24
C VAL A 145 -20.67 -11.72 -3.61
N GLY A 146 -20.77 -10.68 -4.43
CA GLY A 146 -20.80 -9.30 -3.99
C GLY A 146 -22.18 -8.86 -3.48
N PRO A 147 -22.32 -7.56 -3.16
CA PRO A 147 -23.56 -7.01 -2.62
C PRO A 147 -24.74 -7.23 -3.57
N GLU A 148 -25.93 -7.45 -3.00
CA GLU A 148 -27.20 -7.65 -3.72
C GLU A 148 -27.27 -8.92 -4.60
N GLY A 149 -26.28 -9.82 -4.53
CA GLY A 149 -26.24 -11.03 -5.36
C GLY A 149 -26.01 -10.76 -6.85
N LEU A 150 -25.79 -9.48 -7.21
CA LEU A 150 -25.68 -9.01 -8.59
C LEU A 150 -24.32 -9.30 -9.23
N ALA A 151 -23.29 -9.54 -8.41
CA ALA A 151 -21.93 -9.82 -8.86
C ALA A 151 -21.42 -11.13 -8.26
N SER A 152 -21.73 -12.27 -8.89
CA SER A 152 -21.17 -13.58 -8.55
C SER A 152 -20.00 -13.93 -9.45
N THR A 153 -18.79 -14.01 -8.92
CA THR A 153 -17.60 -14.48 -9.64
C THR A 153 -17.29 -15.92 -9.24
N SER A 154 -17.13 -16.79 -10.22
CA SER A 154 -16.68 -18.17 -10.03
C SER A 154 -15.20 -18.32 -10.38
N TYR A 155 -14.55 -19.26 -9.72
CA TYR A 155 -13.14 -19.57 -9.94
C TYR A 155 -12.97 -21.08 -10.06
N THR A 156 -12.22 -21.51 -11.07
CA THR A 156 -11.74 -22.89 -11.21
C THR A 156 -10.23 -22.92 -11.10
N TYR A 157 -9.69 -24.11 -10.81
CA TYR A 157 -8.26 -24.31 -10.58
C TYR A 157 -7.76 -25.53 -11.33
N HIS A 158 -6.49 -25.53 -11.71
CA HIS A 158 -5.87 -26.71 -12.31
C HIS A 158 -5.83 -27.86 -11.29
N PRO A 159 -6.17 -29.10 -11.70
CA PRO A 159 -6.30 -30.24 -10.79
C PRO A 159 -5.08 -30.47 -9.89
N GLY A 160 -5.31 -30.60 -8.58
CA GLY A 160 -4.25 -30.84 -7.59
C GLY A 160 -3.35 -29.64 -7.31
N THR A 161 -3.71 -28.45 -7.79
CA THR A 161 -2.96 -27.20 -7.58
C THR A 161 -3.84 -26.10 -6.99
N HIS A 162 -3.21 -24.96 -6.67
CA HIS A 162 -3.88 -23.70 -6.32
C HIS A 162 -3.79 -22.67 -7.46
N LEU A 163 -3.47 -23.11 -8.68
CA LEU A 163 -3.36 -22.24 -9.85
C LEU A 163 -4.73 -22.03 -10.47
N ILE A 164 -5.12 -20.76 -10.63
CA ILE A 164 -6.41 -20.37 -11.20
C ILE A 164 -6.43 -20.78 -12.67
N ASP A 165 -7.43 -21.55 -13.06
CA ASP A 165 -7.65 -21.97 -14.44
C ASP A 165 -8.59 -20.99 -15.15
N THR A 166 -9.76 -20.74 -14.56
CA THR A 166 -10.79 -19.87 -15.12
C THR A 166 -11.39 -18.94 -14.07
N ILE A 167 -11.68 -17.70 -14.46
CA ILE A 167 -12.52 -16.75 -13.72
C ILE A 167 -13.79 -16.51 -14.53
N GLY A 168 -14.96 -16.87 -13.98
CA GLY A 168 -16.26 -16.66 -14.61
C GLY A 168 -17.02 -15.52 -13.96
N LYS A 169 -17.62 -14.64 -14.78
CA LYS A 169 -18.55 -13.58 -14.35
C LYS A 169 -19.96 -13.89 -14.85
N PRO A 170 -21.02 -13.42 -14.15
CA PRO A 170 -22.40 -13.70 -14.50
C PRO A 170 -22.91 -12.78 -15.62
N GLU A 171 -22.06 -11.86 -16.10
CA GLU A 171 -22.34 -11.01 -17.26
C GLU A 171 -22.68 -11.89 -18.46
N LEU A 172 -23.95 -11.84 -18.88
CA LEU A 172 -24.43 -12.53 -20.06
C LEU A 172 -24.16 -11.63 -21.27
N ARG A 173 -23.39 -12.11 -22.25
CA ARG A 173 -23.18 -11.40 -23.51
C ARG A 173 -24.51 -11.35 -24.29
N PRO A 174 -25.01 -10.17 -24.72
CA PRO A 174 -26.24 -10.07 -25.53
C PRO A 174 -26.17 -10.80 -26.87
N ASP A 175 -24.95 -11.01 -27.40
CA ASP A 175 -24.63 -11.71 -28.64
C ASP A 175 -24.14 -13.16 -28.41
N SER A 176 -23.97 -13.60 -27.16
CA SER A 176 -23.74 -15.02 -26.88
C SER A 176 -25.08 -15.72 -26.88
N ASN A 177 -25.30 -16.51 -27.91
CA ASN A 177 -26.57 -17.17 -28.22
C ASN A 177 -27.00 -18.25 -27.21
N ASN A 178 -26.57 -18.21 -25.94
CA ASN A 178 -26.87 -19.25 -24.94
C ASN A 178 -26.64 -18.88 -23.46
N GLY A 179 -26.52 -17.60 -23.09
CA GLY A 179 -26.42 -17.22 -21.67
C GLY A 179 -25.21 -17.82 -20.93
N GLN A 180 -24.08 -18.00 -21.64
CA GLN A 180 -22.85 -18.48 -21.02
C GLN A 180 -22.17 -17.37 -20.23
N PRO A 181 -21.61 -17.66 -19.05
CA PRO A 181 -20.84 -16.69 -18.28
C PRO A 181 -19.62 -16.23 -19.08
N VAL A 182 -19.28 -14.96 -18.93
CA VAL A 182 -18.05 -14.41 -19.48
C VAL A 182 -16.85 -14.95 -18.70
N THR A 183 -15.90 -15.60 -19.39
CA THR A 183 -14.77 -16.28 -18.76
C THR A 183 -13.42 -15.69 -19.16
N THR A 184 -12.49 -15.60 -18.21
CA THR A 184 -11.07 -15.35 -18.43
C THR A 184 -10.27 -16.59 -18.07
N THR A 185 -9.34 -17.01 -18.92
CA THR A 185 -8.52 -18.22 -18.68
C THR A 185 -7.03 -17.85 -18.55
N PHE A 186 -6.27 -18.69 -17.85
CA PHE A 186 -4.85 -18.45 -17.58
C PHE A 186 -4.00 -19.68 -17.94
N SER A 187 -2.81 -19.44 -18.48
CA SER A 187 -1.81 -20.49 -18.72
C SER A 187 -0.52 -20.20 -17.96
N TYR A 188 0.14 -21.26 -17.49
CA TYR A 188 1.31 -21.17 -16.63
C TYR A 188 2.52 -21.93 -17.19
N TYR A 189 3.71 -21.37 -16.98
CA TYR A 189 4.97 -22.09 -17.12
C TYR A 189 5.05 -23.21 -16.06
N ARG A 190 5.94 -24.19 -16.27
CA ARG A 190 6.20 -25.28 -15.32
C ARG A 190 6.62 -24.81 -13.92
N ASN A 191 7.10 -23.57 -13.80
CA ASN A 191 7.44 -22.93 -12.52
C ASN A 191 6.27 -22.15 -11.90
N ASN A 192 5.04 -22.39 -12.37
CA ASN A 192 3.78 -21.81 -11.88
C ASN A 192 3.66 -20.28 -12.07
N LYS A 193 4.41 -19.68 -12.99
CA LYS A 193 4.22 -18.29 -13.42
C LYS A 193 3.27 -18.22 -14.61
N ALA A 194 2.24 -17.38 -14.51
CA ALA A 194 1.33 -17.11 -15.62
C ALA A 194 2.10 -16.47 -16.78
N PHE A 195 1.85 -16.90 -18.02
CA PHE A 195 2.49 -16.36 -19.22
C PHE A 195 1.51 -15.96 -20.32
N ASP A 196 0.25 -16.33 -20.15
CA ASP A 196 -0.82 -15.99 -21.07
C ASP A 196 -2.12 -15.89 -20.28
N TYR A 197 -2.95 -14.93 -20.66
CA TYR A 197 -4.35 -14.93 -20.28
C TYR A 197 -5.20 -14.53 -21.47
N ILE A 198 -6.38 -15.15 -21.57
CA ILE A 198 -7.36 -14.87 -22.61
C ILE A 198 -8.57 -14.27 -21.92
N ASP A 199 -8.92 -13.04 -22.29
CA ASP A 199 -10.07 -12.35 -21.72
C ASP A 199 -11.41 -12.90 -22.23
N ALA A 200 -12.47 -12.35 -21.66
CA ALA A 200 -13.87 -12.52 -22.02
C ALA A 200 -14.21 -12.49 -23.52
N LEU A 201 -13.44 -11.72 -24.28
CA LEU A 201 -13.68 -11.38 -25.68
C LEU A 201 -12.77 -12.20 -26.61
N GLY A 202 -11.97 -13.13 -26.06
CA GLY A 202 -11.00 -13.93 -26.81
C GLY A 202 -9.70 -13.19 -27.09
N HIS A 203 -9.48 -12.05 -26.46
CA HIS A 203 -8.26 -11.28 -26.59
C HIS A 203 -7.18 -11.88 -25.68
N ALA A 204 -6.05 -12.29 -26.27
CA ALA A 204 -4.92 -12.86 -25.54
C ALA A 204 -3.86 -11.80 -25.23
N GLU A 205 -3.35 -11.78 -24.00
CA GLU A 205 -2.15 -11.01 -23.63
C GLU A 205 -1.07 -11.95 -23.14
N THR A 206 0.10 -11.90 -23.79
CA THR A 206 1.24 -12.79 -23.48
C THR A 206 2.30 -12.04 -22.68
N LEU A 207 2.90 -12.71 -21.70
CA LEU A 207 3.87 -12.15 -20.76
C LEU A 207 5.18 -12.95 -20.79
N ASP A 208 6.29 -12.28 -21.06
CA ASP A 208 7.63 -12.84 -20.90
C ASP A 208 8.32 -12.30 -19.64
N TYR A 209 9.21 -13.11 -19.07
CA TYR A 209 9.92 -12.79 -17.84
C TYR A 209 11.41 -13.11 -17.96
N ASP A 210 12.23 -12.36 -17.21
CA ASP A 210 13.63 -12.72 -16.99
C ASP A 210 13.81 -13.78 -15.88
N LEU A 211 15.07 -14.18 -15.65
CA LEU A 211 15.44 -15.15 -14.60
C LEU A 211 15.10 -14.66 -13.18
N TYR A 212 14.94 -13.36 -12.98
CA TYR A 212 14.54 -12.74 -11.72
C TYR A 212 13.02 -12.57 -11.60
N ARG A 213 12.24 -13.13 -12.55
CA ARG A 213 10.77 -13.09 -12.60
C ARG A 213 10.20 -11.67 -12.78
N ARG A 214 10.98 -10.77 -13.38
CA ARG A 214 10.53 -9.43 -13.78
C ARG A 214 10.01 -9.51 -15.21
N ARG A 215 8.92 -8.79 -15.51
CA ARG A 215 8.30 -8.78 -16.86
C ARG A 215 9.25 -8.13 -17.85
N THR A 216 9.65 -8.83 -18.90
CA THR A 216 10.52 -8.28 -19.95
C THR A 216 9.74 -7.89 -21.20
N ARG A 217 8.60 -8.54 -21.45
CA ARG A 217 7.74 -8.26 -22.61
C ARG A 217 6.28 -8.49 -22.29
N VAL A 218 5.43 -7.61 -22.82
CA VAL A 218 3.97 -7.74 -22.81
C VAL A 218 3.49 -7.55 -24.24
N THR A 219 2.81 -8.55 -24.79
CA THR A 219 2.15 -8.43 -26.11
C THR A 219 0.66 -8.31 -25.88
N ASP A 220 0.09 -7.17 -26.25
CA ASP A 220 -1.34 -6.92 -26.14
C ASP A 220 -2.13 -7.73 -27.21
N PRO A 221 -3.46 -7.82 -27.06
CA PRO A 221 -4.29 -8.58 -27.99
C PRO A 221 -4.35 -8.07 -29.43
N ARG A 222 -3.91 -6.84 -29.66
CA ARG A 222 -3.81 -6.23 -31.00
C ARG A 222 -2.41 -6.46 -31.59
N GLY A 223 -1.54 -7.21 -30.91
CA GLY A 223 -0.16 -7.48 -31.29
C GLY A 223 0.82 -6.38 -30.90
N GLY A 224 0.37 -5.35 -30.17
CA GLY A 224 1.23 -4.28 -29.67
C GLY A 224 2.20 -4.80 -28.62
N VAL A 225 3.50 -4.54 -28.78
CA VAL A 225 4.53 -5.08 -27.89
C VAL A 225 5.12 -3.98 -27.02
N ARG A 226 5.09 -4.17 -25.70
CA ARG A 226 5.87 -3.40 -24.73
C ARG A 226 7.06 -4.21 -24.25
N GLU A 227 8.23 -3.59 -24.21
CA GLU A 227 9.45 -4.22 -23.71
C GLU A 227 10.06 -3.43 -22.55
N TYR A 228 10.54 -4.16 -21.55
CA TYR A 228 11.10 -3.61 -20.32
C TYR A 228 12.54 -4.07 -20.15
N SER A 229 13.42 -3.17 -19.74
CA SER A 229 14.81 -3.52 -19.37
C SER A 229 15.11 -2.99 -17.98
N TYR A 230 15.80 -3.79 -17.17
CA TYR A 230 16.14 -3.47 -15.78
C TYR A 230 17.64 -3.55 -15.57
N ASP A 231 18.14 -2.86 -14.55
CA ASP A 231 19.49 -3.07 -14.04
C ASP A 231 19.56 -4.31 -13.12
N ASN A 232 20.74 -4.53 -12.54
CA ASN A 232 20.98 -5.66 -11.62
C ASN A 232 20.21 -5.53 -10.30
N ASN A 233 19.83 -4.32 -9.89
CA ASN A 233 19.09 -4.06 -8.66
C ASN A 233 17.57 -4.08 -8.88
N GLY A 234 17.11 -4.16 -10.13
CA GLY A 234 15.68 -4.17 -10.47
C GLY A 234 15.09 -2.83 -10.82
N ALA A 235 15.88 -1.76 -10.89
CA ALA A 235 15.37 -0.47 -11.35
C ALA A 235 15.18 -0.50 -12.87
N LEU A 236 14.06 0.06 -13.34
CA LEU A 236 13.73 0.12 -14.76
C LEU A 236 14.71 1.07 -15.47
N LEU A 237 15.38 0.59 -16.51
CA LEU A 237 16.31 1.35 -17.36
C LEU A 237 15.65 1.83 -18.65
N LYS A 238 14.83 0.97 -19.27
CA LYS A 238 14.19 1.26 -20.57
C LYS A 238 12.78 0.71 -20.63
N LEU A 239 11.91 1.44 -21.31
CA LEU A 239 10.58 1.01 -21.70
C LEU A 239 10.39 1.34 -23.17
N ARG A 240 10.17 0.31 -24.00
CA ARG A 240 9.74 0.47 -25.38
C ARG A 240 8.22 0.29 -25.44
N GLU A 241 7.52 1.28 -25.98
CA GLU A 241 6.08 1.22 -26.23
C GLU A 241 5.77 0.59 -27.60
N PRO A 242 4.51 0.14 -27.84
CA PRO A 242 4.14 -0.53 -29.10
C PRO A 242 4.30 0.32 -30.35
N ASP A 243 4.23 1.65 -30.21
CA ASP A 243 4.46 2.62 -31.28
C ASP A 243 5.95 2.86 -31.60
N GLY A 244 6.85 2.17 -30.87
CA GLY A 244 8.29 2.29 -31.00
C GLY A 244 8.92 3.36 -30.10
N ALA A 245 8.12 4.17 -29.39
CA ALA A 245 8.63 5.18 -28.47
C ALA A 245 9.51 4.53 -27.39
N LEU A 246 10.70 5.10 -27.16
CA LEU A 246 11.67 4.58 -26.21
C LEU A 246 11.86 5.55 -25.06
N LEU A 247 11.37 5.16 -23.88
CA LEU A 247 11.62 5.88 -22.64
C LEU A 247 12.87 5.31 -21.98
N THR A 248 13.76 6.18 -21.51
CA THR A 248 14.95 5.78 -20.74
C THR A 248 14.94 6.43 -19.37
N PHE A 249 15.48 5.73 -18.38
CA PHE A 249 15.49 6.17 -17.00
C PHE A 249 16.89 6.05 -16.41
N GLU A 250 17.24 7.04 -15.58
CA GLU A 250 18.48 7.05 -14.80
C GLU A 250 18.09 7.01 -13.32
N ASN A 251 18.59 6.01 -12.61
CA ASN A 251 18.25 5.76 -11.20
C ASN A 251 19.54 5.65 -10.36
N THR A 252 19.46 5.92 -9.06
CA THR A 252 20.57 5.72 -8.12
C THR A 252 20.79 4.25 -7.79
N GLN A 253 21.83 3.96 -7.01
CA GLN A 253 22.11 2.63 -6.50
C GLN A 253 20.97 2.08 -5.62
N GLU A 254 20.28 2.97 -4.89
CA GLU A 254 19.12 2.69 -4.04
C GLU A 254 17.81 2.58 -4.84
N GLY A 255 17.84 2.81 -6.15
CA GLY A 255 16.69 2.68 -7.05
C GLY A 255 15.83 3.94 -7.18
N LEU A 256 16.25 5.09 -6.64
CA LEU A 256 15.55 6.35 -6.80
C LEU A 256 15.79 6.94 -8.20
N ARG A 257 14.74 7.39 -8.88
CA ARG A 257 14.83 7.92 -10.24
C ARG A 257 15.23 9.39 -10.24
N TYR A 258 16.40 9.73 -10.76
CA TYR A 258 16.81 11.13 -10.89
C TYR A 258 16.68 11.68 -12.31
N SER A 259 16.46 10.82 -13.31
CA SER A 259 16.09 11.30 -14.64
C SER A 259 15.20 10.36 -15.44
N LYS A 260 14.38 10.96 -16.31
CA LYS A 260 13.53 10.32 -17.29
C LYS A 260 13.69 11.03 -18.63
N THR A 261 13.96 10.29 -19.69
CA THR A 261 13.86 10.76 -21.07
C THR A 261 12.65 10.11 -21.71
N ASP A 262 11.79 10.89 -22.35
CA ASP A 262 10.63 10.38 -23.07
C ASP A 262 11.00 9.88 -24.49
N GLY A 263 10.00 9.35 -25.21
CA GLY A 263 10.18 8.79 -26.55
C GLY A 263 10.60 9.78 -27.63
N ILE A 264 10.49 11.09 -27.37
CA ILE A 264 10.92 12.17 -28.28
C ILE A 264 12.22 12.84 -27.84
N GLY A 265 12.87 12.33 -26.78
CA GLY A 265 14.19 12.77 -26.32
C GLY A 265 14.15 13.87 -25.26
N HIS A 266 12.98 14.27 -24.78
CA HIS A 266 12.85 15.29 -23.75
C HIS A 266 13.18 14.72 -22.36
N LYS A 267 14.08 15.40 -21.65
CA LYS A 267 14.63 14.94 -20.36
C LYS A 267 14.05 15.72 -19.19
N THR A 268 13.37 15.01 -18.29
CA THR A 268 12.92 15.51 -16.97
C THR A 268 13.90 15.04 -15.90
N ARG A 269 14.22 15.90 -14.94
CA ARG A 269 15.14 15.63 -13.83
C ARG A 269 14.43 15.78 -12.49
N TYR A 270 14.85 14.98 -11.52
CA TYR A 270 14.32 14.98 -10.17
C TYR A 270 15.45 15.12 -9.16
N SER A 271 15.19 15.88 -8.10
CA SER A 271 16.06 15.92 -6.91
C SER A 271 15.23 15.71 -5.65
N TYR A 272 15.90 15.14 -4.65
CA TYR A 272 15.33 14.66 -3.39
C TYR A 272 16.00 15.45 -2.23
N ARG A 273 15.42 15.44 -1.03
CA ARG A 273 15.68 16.47 -0.01
C ARG A 273 17.00 16.31 0.76
N ALA A 274 17.98 17.13 0.39
CA ALA A 274 18.81 17.91 1.32
C ALA A 274 19.41 19.19 0.70
N ASP A 275 19.41 19.34 -0.64
CA ASP A 275 20.15 20.42 -1.32
C ASP A 275 19.42 21.12 -2.48
N ARG A 276 18.23 20.64 -2.89
CA ARG A 276 17.52 21.10 -4.12
C ARG A 276 18.45 21.17 -5.34
N SER A 277 19.50 20.34 -5.38
CA SER A 277 20.55 20.44 -6.38
C SER A 277 20.24 19.54 -7.57
N ILE A 278 20.22 20.11 -8.77
CA ILE A 278 20.18 19.36 -10.04
C ILE A 278 21.64 19.11 -10.50
N GLY A 279 22.45 18.58 -9.57
CA GLY A 279 23.91 18.63 -9.66
C GLY A 279 24.64 17.30 -9.79
N GLY A 280 23.99 16.15 -9.56
CA GLY A 280 24.60 14.87 -9.95
C GLY A 280 24.43 13.67 -9.04
N LEU A 281 23.80 13.76 -7.87
CA LEU A 281 23.25 12.61 -7.14
C LEU A 281 22.08 13.11 -6.29
N PRO A 282 20.89 12.48 -6.33
CA PRO A 282 19.82 12.87 -5.43
C PRO A 282 20.21 12.51 -3.99
N SER A 283 19.97 13.45 -3.07
CA SER A 283 20.31 13.32 -1.66
C SER A 283 19.05 13.00 -0.85
N ASP A 284 18.77 11.72 -0.65
CA ASP A 284 18.12 11.12 0.53
C ASP A 284 17.73 9.65 0.25
N THR A 285 17.34 8.92 1.31
CA THR A 285 16.69 7.60 1.24
C THR A 285 15.16 7.69 1.37
N GLY A 286 14.61 8.91 1.56
CA GLY A 286 13.20 9.14 1.85
C GLY A 286 12.31 9.17 0.60
N GLY A 287 12.89 9.42 -0.58
CA GLY A 287 12.18 9.35 -1.85
C GLY A 287 11.22 10.52 -2.10
N GLU A 288 11.32 11.61 -1.34
CA GLU A 288 10.51 12.81 -1.51
C GLU A 288 11.08 13.75 -2.57
N ILE A 289 10.35 13.96 -3.66
CA ILE A 289 10.78 14.86 -4.73
C ILE A 289 10.65 16.32 -4.24
N SER A 290 11.79 16.99 -4.08
CA SER A 290 11.85 18.41 -3.67
C SER A 290 11.81 19.37 -4.86
N LEU A 291 12.29 18.92 -6.01
CA LEU A 291 12.36 19.71 -7.23
C LEU A 291 12.30 18.78 -8.45
N GLU A 292 11.35 19.06 -9.33
CA GLU A 292 11.22 18.48 -10.67
C GLU A 292 11.55 19.56 -11.69
N GLN A 293 12.48 19.29 -12.58
CA GLN A 293 12.81 20.17 -13.71
C GLN A 293 12.41 19.50 -15.01
N ASP A 294 11.66 20.23 -15.83
CA ASP A 294 11.22 19.78 -17.14
C ASP A 294 12.29 20.02 -18.23
N PRO A 295 12.05 19.54 -19.45
CA PRO A 295 12.99 19.67 -20.57
C PRO A 295 13.28 21.12 -20.99
N LEU A 296 12.37 22.05 -20.67
CA LEU A 296 12.50 23.48 -20.96
C LEU A 296 13.20 24.24 -19.81
N GLY A 297 13.59 23.54 -18.75
CA GLY A 297 14.22 24.10 -17.56
C GLY A 297 13.24 24.65 -16.53
N ALA A 298 11.93 24.62 -16.81
CA ALA A 298 10.92 25.07 -15.86
C ALA A 298 10.82 24.07 -14.71
N SER A 299 10.69 24.61 -13.50
CA SER A 299 10.89 23.85 -12.28
C SER A 299 9.64 23.88 -11.41
N ARG A 300 9.28 22.72 -10.86
CA ARG A 300 8.26 22.57 -9.82
C ARG A 300 8.97 22.25 -8.51
N GLU A 301 8.80 23.09 -7.50
CA GLU A 301 9.39 22.91 -6.17
C GLU A 301 8.32 22.48 -5.16
N ILE A 302 8.68 21.59 -4.25
CA ILE A 302 7.83 21.18 -3.13
C ILE A 302 8.62 21.28 -1.83
N ASP A 303 8.05 22.00 -0.87
CA ASP A 303 8.48 21.95 0.51
C ASP A 303 7.53 21.09 1.32
N TYR A 304 8.10 20.35 2.26
CA TYR A 304 7.41 19.51 3.22
C TYR A 304 7.64 20.01 4.64
N GLY A 305 6.60 19.92 5.46
CA GLY A 305 6.62 20.19 6.89
C GLY A 305 7.08 19.00 7.72
N ILE A 306 6.97 19.11 9.05
CA ILE A 306 7.48 18.12 10.02
C ILE A 306 6.86 16.72 9.90
N TYR A 307 5.69 16.61 9.25
CA TYR A 307 5.00 15.35 9.01
C TYR A 307 5.01 14.93 7.55
N HIS A 308 6.02 15.35 6.77
CA HIS A 308 6.16 14.97 5.36
C HIS A 308 4.98 15.44 4.47
N GLN A 309 4.29 16.49 4.93
CA GLN A 309 3.15 17.08 4.25
C GLN A 309 3.55 18.33 3.47
N PRO A 310 3.09 18.53 2.22
CA PRO A 310 3.47 19.70 1.43
C PRO A 310 3.07 21.01 2.10
N THR A 311 4.01 21.92 2.35
CA THR A 311 3.80 23.25 2.96
C THR A 311 3.92 24.39 1.96
N ARG A 312 4.70 24.20 0.89
CA ARG A 312 4.78 25.12 -0.25
C ARG A 312 4.89 24.30 -1.52
N VAL A 313 4.12 24.66 -2.53
CA VAL A 313 4.25 24.13 -3.89
C VAL A 313 4.43 25.31 -4.82
N ARG A 314 5.57 25.36 -5.53
CA ARG A 314 5.78 26.29 -6.62
C ARG A 314 5.60 25.55 -7.93
N ASP A 315 4.66 25.98 -8.76
CA ASP A 315 4.45 25.40 -10.09
C ASP A 315 5.50 25.89 -11.11
N LYS A 316 5.49 25.30 -12.31
CA LYS A 316 6.41 25.64 -13.40
C LYS A 316 6.21 27.04 -13.96
N ASN A 317 5.07 27.67 -13.69
CA ASN A 317 4.77 29.04 -14.07
C ASN A 317 5.23 30.05 -13.00
N GLY A 318 5.79 29.56 -11.88
CA GLY A 318 6.25 30.37 -10.77
C GLY A 318 5.16 30.72 -9.75
N ASN A 319 3.92 30.22 -9.91
CA ASN A 319 2.86 30.43 -8.93
C ASN A 319 3.15 29.60 -7.68
N GLU A 320 3.00 30.23 -6.52
CA GLU A 320 3.23 29.58 -5.24
C GLU A 320 1.92 29.34 -4.50
N GLN A 321 1.74 28.12 -4.04
CA GLN A 321 0.69 27.75 -3.11
C GLN A 321 1.32 27.41 -1.78
N TYR A 322 0.88 28.12 -0.74
CA TYR A 322 1.26 27.86 0.63
C TYR A 322 0.14 27.09 1.31
N ILE A 323 0.49 25.96 1.91
CA ILE A 323 -0.46 25.13 2.66
C ILE A 323 -0.04 25.21 4.12
N THR A 324 -0.87 25.90 4.91
CA THR A 324 -0.64 26.00 6.35
C THR A 324 -1.33 24.85 7.07
N TYR A 325 -0.71 24.43 8.16
CA TYR A 325 -1.23 23.40 9.04
C TYR A 325 -1.18 23.92 10.47
N HIS A 326 -2.07 23.45 11.33
CA HIS A 326 -2.02 23.79 12.74
C HIS A 326 -0.68 23.36 13.34
N ALA A 327 -0.05 24.23 14.12
CA ALA A 327 1.26 23.99 14.76
C ALA A 327 1.13 23.38 16.17
N THR A 328 -0.06 23.37 16.76
CA THR A 328 -0.38 22.77 18.06
C THR A 328 -1.76 22.12 18.02
N SER A 329 -2.00 21.16 18.92
CA SER A 329 -3.34 20.61 19.17
C SER A 329 -4.11 21.48 20.17
N ASP A 330 -5.38 21.73 19.91
CA ASP A 330 -6.35 22.36 20.81
C ASP A 330 -7.62 21.50 20.83
N ASP A 331 -7.82 20.78 21.95
CA ASP A 331 -8.97 19.89 22.16
C ASP A 331 -10.29 20.65 22.29
N ALA A 332 -10.27 21.93 22.70
CA ALA A 332 -11.48 22.73 22.87
C ALA A 332 -11.99 23.28 21.53
N MET A 333 -11.09 23.60 20.61
CA MET A 333 -11.45 24.07 19.26
C MET A 333 -11.47 22.95 18.20
N GLY A 334 -11.12 21.72 18.57
CA GLY A 334 -11.00 20.60 17.64
C GLY A 334 -9.87 20.77 16.60
N ALA A 335 -8.95 21.69 16.86
CA ALA A 335 -7.79 21.95 16.00
C ALA A 335 -6.69 20.94 16.34
N LEU A 336 -6.16 20.26 15.33
CA LEU A 336 -5.22 19.17 15.52
C LEU A 336 -3.91 19.50 14.83
N LEU A 337 -2.79 19.36 15.55
CA LEU A 337 -1.46 19.59 15.03
C LEU A 337 -1.26 18.82 13.71
N GLY A 338 -0.78 19.52 12.70
CA GLY A 338 -0.58 19.00 11.35
C GLY A 338 -1.83 19.05 10.47
N LYS A 339 -3.04 19.27 10.99
CA LYS A 339 -4.28 19.34 10.17
C LYS A 339 -4.28 20.58 9.31
N ARG A 340 -4.73 20.44 8.05
CA ARG A 340 -4.77 21.56 7.09
C ARG A 340 -5.58 22.70 7.68
N HIS A 341 -4.91 23.84 7.83
CA HIS A 341 -5.49 25.09 8.25
C HIS A 341 -5.68 25.94 7.00
N ASN A 342 -6.93 26.14 6.58
CA ASN A 342 -7.22 27.01 5.45
C ASN A 342 -7.11 28.46 5.91
N THR A 343 -5.95 29.07 5.72
CA THR A 343 -5.86 30.53 5.57
C THR A 343 -5.90 30.84 4.08
N SER A 344 -6.93 31.58 3.66
CA SER A 344 -6.92 32.23 2.35
C SER A 344 -5.74 33.21 2.31
N ARG A 345 -4.84 33.05 1.34
CA ARG A 345 -4.02 34.14 0.83
C ARG A 345 -4.42 34.42 -0.60
#